data_AF-A0A354Y7K2-F1
#
_entry.id   AF-A0A354Y7K2-F1
#
_cell.length_a   1.000
_cell.length_b   1.000
_cell.length_c   1.000
_cell.angle_alpha   90.00
_cell.angle_beta   90.00
_cell.angle_gamma   90.00
#
_symmetry.space_group_name_H-M   'P 1'
#
loop_
_entity.id
_entity.type
_entity.pdbx_description
1 polymer ?
#
loop_
_entity_poly.entity_id
_entity_poly.type
_entity_poly.pdbx_seq_one_letter_code
_entity_poly.pdbx_strand_id
1 'polypeptide(L)' 'AAAQAHAEGGIVQAGAPAHVTGDFGPKAGALRLDYVLPSAGFACSASGVFWPAPDDPQAAIADGSDHRLVWVDLR' A
#
# COMPACT_ATOMS: atom_id res chain seq x y z
N ALA A 1 -3.08 -1.93 9.14
CA ALA A 1 -4.20 -1.24 9.80
C ALA A 1 -4.77 -0.14 8.90
N ALA A 2 -4.03 0.95 8.62
CA ALA A 2 -4.53 2.03 7.75
C ALA A 2 -4.86 1.58 6.32
N ALA A 3 -3.95 0.86 5.65
CA ALA A 3 -4.20 0.29 4.31
C ALA A 3 -5.50 -0.54 4.24
N GLN A 4 -5.75 -1.33 5.28
CA GLN A 4 -6.93 -2.18 5.37
C GLN A 4 -8.22 -1.36 5.51
N ALA A 5 -8.21 -0.27 6.29
CA ALA A 5 -9.35 0.62 6.40
C ALA A 5 -9.73 1.27 5.05
N HIS A 6 -8.74 1.60 4.22
CA HIS A 6 -8.98 2.09 2.85
C HIS A 6 -9.58 1.00 1.94
N ALA A 7 -9.21 -0.26 2.14
CA ALA A 7 -9.72 -1.38 1.35
C ALA A 7 -11.14 -1.85 1.76
N GLU A 8 -11.55 -1.65 3.01
CA GLU A 8 -12.84 -2.12 3.54
C GLU A 8 -14.04 -1.23 3.17
N GLY A 9 -13.79 0.01 2.71
CA GLY A 9 -14.83 1.02 2.48
C GLY A 9 -15.49 1.02 1.10
N GLY A 10 -15.17 0.07 0.21
CA GLY A 10 -15.56 0.16 -1.20
C GLY A 10 -15.78 -1.17 -1.92
N ILE A 11 -15.36 -1.22 -3.18
CA ILE A 11 -15.47 -2.41 -4.03
C ILE A 11 -14.59 -3.51 -3.44
N VAL A 12 -15.16 -4.69 -3.18
CA VAL A 12 -14.41 -5.84 -2.67
C VAL A 12 -13.49 -6.37 -3.78
N GLN A 13 -12.18 -6.27 -3.54
CA GLN A 13 -11.15 -6.81 -4.42
C GLN A 13 -10.65 -8.18 -3.94
N ALA A 14 -10.13 -8.98 -4.86
CA ALA A 14 -9.43 -10.21 -4.51
C ALA A 14 -8.02 -9.92 -3.97
N GLY A 15 -7.62 -10.62 -2.90
CA GLY A 15 -6.30 -10.50 -2.27
C GLY A 15 -6.36 -9.93 -0.85
N ALA A 16 -5.18 -9.73 -0.24
CA ALA A 16 -5.08 -9.22 1.12
C ALA A 16 -5.33 -7.70 1.15
N PRO A 17 -6.34 -7.19 1.89
CA PRO A 17 -6.65 -5.77 2.00
C PRO A 17 -5.47 -4.89 2.44
N ALA A 18 -4.57 -5.44 3.26
CA ALA A 18 -3.39 -4.72 3.74
C ALA A 18 -2.37 -4.36 2.65
N HIS A 19 -2.52 -4.86 1.41
CA HIS A 19 -1.58 -4.65 0.31
C HIS A 19 -2.07 -3.66 -0.76
N VAL A 20 -3.17 -2.93 -0.53
CA VAL A 20 -3.60 -1.89 -1.47
C VAL A 20 -2.55 -0.78 -1.56
N THR A 21 -2.27 -0.32 -2.78
CA THR A 21 -1.24 0.67 -3.08
C THR A 21 -1.83 2.01 -3.52
N GLY A 22 -3.15 2.12 -3.55
CA GLY A 22 -3.88 3.37 -3.76
C GLY A 22 -5.38 3.17 -3.52
N ASP A 23 -6.08 4.27 -3.26
CA ASP A 23 -7.55 4.34 -3.21
C ASP A 23 -8.03 5.33 -4.27
N PHE A 24 -8.71 4.81 -5.30
CA PHE A 24 -9.10 5.56 -6.49
C PHE A 24 -10.59 5.95 -6.46
N GLY A 25 -11.18 5.98 -5.26
CA GLY A 25 -12.53 6.46 -5.03
C GLY A 25 -13.62 5.48 -5.49
N PRO A 26 -14.90 5.92 -5.51
CA PRO A 26 -16.04 5.00 -5.52
C PRO A 26 -16.23 4.20 -6.81
N LYS A 27 -15.61 4.61 -7.92
CA LYS A 27 -15.73 3.92 -9.22
C LYS A 27 -14.74 2.76 -9.37
N ALA A 28 -13.58 2.83 -8.72
CA ALA A 28 -12.49 1.87 -8.86
C ALA A 28 -12.15 1.17 -7.54
N GLY A 29 -12.35 1.85 -6.41
CA GLY A 29 -12.01 1.38 -5.07
C GLY A 29 -10.51 1.38 -4.82
N ALA A 30 -10.13 0.76 -3.70
CA ALA A 30 -8.74 0.52 -3.37
C ALA A 30 -8.17 -0.64 -4.20
N LEU A 31 -6.99 -0.43 -4.79
CA LEU A 31 -6.36 -1.39 -5.71
C LEU A 31 -4.91 -1.65 -5.29
N ARG A 32 -4.38 -2.81 -5.70
CA ARG A 32 -2.95 -3.11 -5.63
C ARG A 32 -2.35 -3.07 -7.04
N LEU A 33 -1.70 -1.97 -7.36
CA LEU A 33 -1.16 -1.69 -8.69
C LEU A 33 0.37 -1.68 -8.73
N ASP A 34 1.02 -1.48 -7.58
CA ASP A 34 2.46 -1.25 -7.49
C ASP A 34 3.17 -2.44 -6.82
N TYR A 35 4.30 -2.84 -7.39
CA TYR A 35 5.04 -4.03 -6.96
C TYR A 35 6.55 -3.77 -7.02
N VAL A 36 7.25 -4.27 -6.00
CA VAL A 36 8.72 -4.43 -6.04
C VAL A 36 8.97 -5.93 -6.20
N LEU A 37 9.63 -6.31 -7.30
CA LEU A 37 9.91 -7.70 -7.66
C LEU A 37 11.43 -7.90 -7.75
N PRO A 38 12.08 -8.36 -6.66
CA PRO A 38 13.51 -8.64 -6.66
C PRO A 38 13.87 -9.76 -7.64
N SER A 39 15.07 -9.70 -8.20
CA SER A 39 15.62 -10.82 -8.96
C SER A 39 15.78 -12.07 -8.07
N ALA A 40 15.81 -13.25 -8.70
CA ALA A 40 16.08 -14.49 -7.99
C ALA A 40 17.46 -14.43 -7.29
N GLY A 41 17.54 -14.96 -6.07
CA GLY A 41 18.76 -14.98 -5.26
C GLY A 41 18.79 -13.98 -4.11
N PHE A 42 17.93 -12.96 -4.12
CA PHE A 42 17.74 -12.07 -2.96
C PHE A 42 16.76 -12.67 -1.94
N ALA A 43 17.03 -12.47 -0.66
CA ALA A 43 16.09 -12.80 0.41
C ALA A 43 15.31 -11.54 0.83
N CYS A 44 13.98 -11.64 0.89
CA CYS A 44 13.13 -10.59 1.44
C CYS A 44 13.12 -10.69 2.97
N SER A 45 13.59 -9.64 3.66
CA SER A 45 13.55 -9.59 5.13
C SER A 45 12.33 -8.86 5.67
N ALA A 46 11.82 -7.87 4.95
CA ALA A 46 10.61 -7.13 5.30
C ALA A 46 10.02 -6.46 4.05
N SER A 47 8.73 -6.15 4.08
CA SER A 47 8.07 -5.39 3.03
C SER A 47 6.84 -4.68 3.57
N GLY A 48 6.33 -3.71 2.81
CA GLY A 48 5.10 -3.03 3.17
C GLY A 48 4.65 -1.99 2.17
N VAL A 49 3.50 -1.41 2.48
CA VAL A 49 2.95 -0.23 1.82
C VAL A 49 2.82 0.87 2.86
N PHE A 50 3.35 2.05 2.58
CA PHE A 50 3.33 3.16 3.52
C PHE A 50 1.96 3.85 3.54
N TRP A 51 1.12 3.41 4.47
CA TRP A 51 -0.12 4.04 4.89
C TRP A 51 0.03 4.46 6.36
N PRO A 52 0.51 5.69 6.65
CA PRO A 52 0.64 6.18 8.00
C PRO A 52 -0.74 6.49 8.59
N ALA A 53 -0.81 6.50 9.92
CA ALA A 53 -2.00 6.99 10.61
C ALA A 53 -2.12 8.52 10.43
N PRO A 54 -3.33 9.10 10.49
CA PRO A 54 -3.52 10.55 10.33
C PRO A 54 -2.74 11.41 11.35
N ASP A 55 -2.41 10.85 12.51
CA ASP A 55 -1.65 11.48 13.59
C ASP A 55 -0.13 11.22 13.52
N ASP A 56 0.34 10.45 12.53
CA ASP A 56 1.77 10.24 12.30
C ASP A 56 2.43 11.57 11.84
N PRO A 57 3.55 12.01 12.45
CA PRO A 57 4.27 13.21 12.03
C PRO A 57 4.68 13.23 10.55
N GLN A 58 4.81 12.05 9.93
CA GLN A 58 5.17 11.90 8.52
C GLN A 58 3.95 11.77 7.61
N ALA A 59 2.71 11.83 8.09
CA ALA A 59 1.51 11.60 7.30
C ALA A 59 1.44 12.46 6.03
N ALA A 60 1.87 13.73 6.13
CA ALA A 60 1.84 14.69 5.03
C ALA A 60 2.67 14.28 3.80
N ILE A 61 3.71 13.46 3.96
CA ILE A 61 4.50 12.99 2.79
C ILE A 61 3.64 12.13 1.85
N ALA A 62 2.59 11.52 2.40
CA ALA A 62 1.79 10.56 1.70
C ALA A 62 0.67 11.19 0.85
N ASP A 63 0.53 12.52 0.92
CA ASP A 63 -0.32 13.32 0.03
C ASP A 63 0.41 13.74 -1.26
N GLY A 64 1.69 13.38 -1.40
CA GLY A 64 2.49 13.69 -2.60
C GLY A 64 2.09 12.91 -3.85
N SER A 65 1.26 11.87 -3.72
CA SER A 65 0.75 11.04 -4.83
C SER A 65 -0.55 10.35 -4.41
N ASP A 66 -1.39 10.01 -5.38
CA ASP A 66 -2.54 9.09 -5.24
C ASP A 66 -2.10 7.61 -5.13
N HIS A 67 -0.83 7.32 -5.42
CA HIS A 67 -0.18 6.05 -5.13
C HIS A 67 0.60 6.10 -3.82
N ARG A 68 0.83 4.91 -3.24
CA ARG A 68 1.50 4.76 -1.95
C ARG A 68 2.83 4.06 -2.12
N LEU A 69 3.82 4.52 -1.36
CA LEU A 69 5.15 3.93 -1.37
C LEU A 69 5.09 2.44 -1.03
N VAL A 70 5.55 1.61 -1.96
CA VAL A 70 5.79 0.18 -1.76
C VAL A 70 7.28 -0.04 -1.56
N TRP A 71 7.65 -0.80 -0.54
CA TRP A 71 9.05 -1.05 -0.22
C TRP A 71 9.29 -2.51 0.15
N VAL A 72 10.54 -2.93 -0.05
CA VAL A 72 11.06 -4.25 0.33
C VAL A 72 12.49 -4.08 0.83
N ASP A 73 12.80 -4.67 1.98
CA ASP A 73 14.15 -4.81 2.49
C ASP A 73 14.74 -6.14 1.99
N LEU A 74 15.91 -6.06 1.34
CA LEU A 74 16.59 -7.20 0.75
C LEU A 74 17.90 -7.54 1.47
N ARG A 75 18.27 -8.81 1.40
CA ARG A 75 19.59 -9.34 1.76
C ARG A 75 20.18 -10.10 0.58
#